data_AF-A0A1S1LS86-F1
#
_entry.id   AF-A0A1S1LS86-F1
#
_cell.length_a   1.000
_cell.length_b   1.000
_cell.length_c   1.000
_cell.angle_alpha   90.00
_cell.angle_beta   90.00
_cell.angle_gamma   90.00
#
_symmetry.space_group_name_H-M   'P 1'
#
loop_
_entity.id
_entity.type
_entity.pdbx_description
1 polymer ?
#
loop_
_entity_poly.entity_id
_entity_poly.type
_entity_poly.pdbx_seq_one_letter_code
_entity_poly.pdbx_strand_id
1 'polypeptide(L)' 'MSLDTDLRPALELVSDMTRAWGKPRIEVGAWSMPGQLNRRLSLTGGHTVYCHWIDEPTYKTVQDNTSYS' A
#
# COMPACT_ATOMS: atom_id res chain seq x y z
N MET A 1 -7.18 -14.92 -1.93
CA MET A 1 -6.51 -14.16 -0.86
C MET A 1 -5.50 -13.27 -1.55
N SER A 2 -5.83 -11.97 -1.64
CA SER A 2 -4.86 -10.94 -2.03
C SER A 2 -3.78 -10.93 -0.95
N LEU A 3 -2.53 -11.18 -1.34
CA LEU A 3 -1.36 -11.04 -0.48
C LEU A 3 -0.94 -9.58 -0.59
N ASP A 4 -0.67 -8.88 0.51
CA ASP A 4 -0.29 -7.45 0.65
C ASP A 4 0.80 -6.93 -0.34
N THR A 5 1.35 -7.78 -1.19
CA THR A 5 2.32 -7.50 -2.24
C THR A 5 1.73 -7.31 -3.63
N ASP A 6 0.49 -7.72 -3.89
CA ASP A 6 -0.15 -7.60 -5.21
C ASP A 6 -0.43 -6.15 -5.63
N LEU A 7 -0.56 -5.24 -4.66
CA LEU A 7 -0.68 -3.80 -4.91
C LEU A 7 0.65 -3.14 -5.28
N ARG A 8 1.81 -3.81 -5.10
CA ARG A 8 3.12 -3.19 -5.37
C ARG A 8 3.27 -2.67 -6.81
N PRO A 9 2.93 -3.42 -7.88
CA PRO A 9 3.07 -2.93 -9.25
C PRO A 9 2.22 -1.68 -9.51
N ALA A 10 1.01 -1.61 -8.94
CA ALA A 10 0.14 -0.45 -9.07
C ALA A 10 0.72 0.76 -8.32
N LEU A 11 1.24 0.56 -7.11
CA LEU A 11 1.85 1.62 -6.32
C LEU A 11 3.14 2.14 -6.98
N GLU A 12 3.96 1.26 -7.55
CA GLU A 12 5.16 1.63 -8.31
C GLU A 12 4.80 2.46 -9.54
N LEU A 13 3.84 2.00 -10.34
CA LEU A 13 3.34 2.73 -11.49
C LEU A 13 2.88 4.13 -11.11
N VAL A 14 2.02 4.24 -10.08
CA VAL A 14 1.52 5.54 -9.61
C VAL A 14 2.66 6.41 -9.08
N SER A 15 3.68 5.84 -8.42
CA SER A 15 4.81 6.63 -7.89
C SER A 15 5.69 7.22 -8.99
N ASP A 16 5.77 6.52 -10.12
CA ASP A 16 6.52 6.95 -11.30
C ASP A 16 5.74 7.95 -12.16
N MET A 17 4.41 8.01 -12.01
CA MET A 17 3.60 9.01 -12.71
C MET A 17 3.98 10.42 -12.27
N THR A 18 4.41 11.24 -13.23
CA THR A 18 4.61 12.68 -13.03
C THR A 18 3.44 13.42 -13.68
N ARG A 19 2.68 14.20 -12.89
CA ARG A 19 1.58 15.03 -13.39
C ARG A 19 2.01 16.49 -13.47
N ALA A 20 1.23 17.31 -14.17
CA ALA A 20 1.47 18.75 -14.29
C ALA A 20 1.54 19.49 -12.94
N TRP A 21 0.95 18.91 -11.88
CA TRP A 21 0.95 19.44 -10.51
C TRP A 21 1.90 18.70 -9.55
N GLY A 22 2.82 17.88 -10.08
CA GLY A 22 3.81 17.14 -9.30
C GLY A 22 3.56 15.64 -9.23
N LYS A 23 4.26 14.97 -8.31
CA LYS A 23 4.12 13.52 -8.07
C LYS A 23 2.91 13.24 -7.17
N PRO A 24 2.12 12.20 -7.47
CA PRO A 24 1.01 11.79 -6.61
C PRO A 24 1.53 11.31 -5.26
N ARG A 25 0.80 11.66 -4.20
CA ARG A 25 1.06 11.16 -2.84
C ARG A 25 0.33 9.83 -2.67
N ILE A 26 1.06 8.81 -2.26
CA ILE A 26 0.55 7.45 -2.04
C ILE A 26 0.53 7.19 -0.53
N GLU A 27 -0.55 6.60 -0.05
CA GLU A 27 -0.70 6.16 1.33
C GLU A 27 -1.37 4.78 1.31
N VAL A 28 -0.93 3.86 2.18
CA VAL A 28 -1.48 2.51 2.25
C VAL A 28 -2.02 2.23 3.65
N GLY A 29 -3.11 1.48 3.73
CA GLY A 29 -3.65 0.96 4.98
C GLY A 29 -3.34 -0.53 5.10
N ALA A 30 -2.92 -0.99 6.28
CA ALA A 30 -2.81 -2.41 6.60
C ALA A 30 -3.33 -2.66 8.02
N TRP A 31 -3.82 -3.87 8.30
CA TRP A 31 -4.02 -4.29 9.69
C TRP A 31 -2.76 -4.93 10.24
N SER A 32 -2.47 -4.74 11.53
CA SER A 32 -1.33 -5.41 12.16
C SER A 32 -1.74 -6.80 12.64
N MET A 33 -0.96 -7.83 12.31
CA MET A 33 -0.99 -9.10 13.03
C MET A 33 0.03 -9.08 14.18
N PRO A 34 -0.19 -9.84 15.28
CA PRO A 34 0.81 -10.02 16.32
C PRO A 34 2.15 -10.43 15.71
N GLY A 35 3.19 -9.60 15.90
CA GLY A 35 4.54 -9.82 15.35
C GLY A 35 4.88 -9.03 14.08
N GLN A 36 3.96 -8.29 13.48
CA GLN A 36 4.26 -7.34 12.41
C GLN A 36 4.24 -5.89 12.91
N LEU A 37 5.40 -5.21 12.82
CA LEU A 37 5.62 -3.85 13.34
C LEU A 37 6.06 -2.85 12.26
N ASN A 38 6.14 -3.25 11.00
CA ASN A 38 6.76 -2.42 9.97
C ASN A 38 5.81 -1.35 9.42
N ARG A 39 5.93 -0.11 9.92
CA ARG A 39 5.09 1.05 9.53
C ARG A 39 5.32 1.57 8.11
N ARG A 40 6.14 0.88 7.30
CA ARG A 40 6.53 1.32 5.96
C ARG A 40 6.48 0.16 4.98
N LEU A 41 5.83 0.40 3.84
CA LEU A 41 5.89 -0.49 2.70
C LEU A 41 7.04 -0.04 1.80
N SER A 42 8.04 -0.91 1.62
CA SER A 42 9.12 -0.67 0.67
C SER A 42 8.65 -0.99 -0.74
N LEU A 43 8.83 -0.03 -1.64
CA LEU A 43 8.68 -0.20 -3.09
C LEU A 43 10.07 -0.40 -3.73
N THR A 44 10.08 -0.90 -4.97
CA THR A 44 11.32 -0.99 -5.75
C THR A 44 11.93 0.41 -5.96
N GLY A 45 13.26 0.49 -6.01
CA GLY A 45 13.97 1.77 -6.18
C GLY A 45 14.23 2.56 -4.89
N GLY A 46 13.94 1.98 -3.71
CA GLY A 46 14.25 2.60 -2.42
C GLY A 46 13.19 3.58 -1.91
N HIS A 47 12.04 3.66 -2.60
CA HIS A 47 10.90 4.44 -2.16
C HIS A 47 10.17 3.71 -1.03
N THR A 48 9.72 4.47 -0.03
CA THR A 48 8.90 3.92 1.05
C THR A 48 7.59 4.68 1.15
N VAL A 49 6.50 3.94 1.24
CA VAL A 49 5.15 4.48 1.43
C VAL A 49 4.75 4.32 2.88
N TYR A 50 4.14 5.36 3.44
CA TYR A 50 3.64 5.32 4.81
C TYR A 50 2.46 4.35 4.90
N CYS A 51 2.50 3.47 5.89
CA CYS A 51 1.45 2.52 6.16
C CYS A 51 0.67 2.93 7.42
N HIS A 52 -0.61 3.22 7.24
CA HIS A 52 -1.56 3.43 8.31
C HIS A 52 -1.99 2.07 8.85
N TRP A 53 -1.68 1.83 10.12
CA TRP A 53 -2.17 0.65 10.81
C TRP A 53 -3.59 0.91 11.29
N ILE A 54 -4.52 0.11 10.78
CA ILE A 54 -5.92 0.14 11.19
C ILE A 54 -6.29 -1.23 11.78
N ASP A 55 -7.39 -1.27 12.53
CA ASP A 55 -7.87 -2.53 13.10
C ASP A 55 -8.42 -3.45 12.00
N GLU A 56 -8.37 -4.75 12.26
CA GLU A 56 -8.81 -5.79 11.32
C GLU A 56 -10.23 -5.54 10.80
N PRO A 57 -11.23 -5.24 11.65
CA PRO A 57 -12.59 -4.95 11.20
C PRO A 57 -12.67 -3.76 10.25
N THR A 58 -11.98 -2.65 10.57
CA THR A 58 -12.00 -1.45 9.71
C THR A 58 -11.36 -1.74 8.36
N TYR A 59 -10.21 -2.43 8.32
CA TYR A 59 -9.59 -2.78 7.04
C TYR A 59 -10.49 -3.66 6.18
N LYS A 60 -11.22 -4.63 6.74
CA LYS A 60 -12.19 -5.44 5.97
C LYS A 60 -13.26 -4.60 5.27
N THR A 61 -13.60 -3.42 5.79
CA THR A 61 -14.59 -2.54 5.16
C THR A 61 -14.07 -1.76 3.96
N VAL A 62 -12.75 -1.54 3.88
CA VAL A 62 -12.09 -0.75 2.83
C VAL A 62 -11.17 -1.59 1.93
N GLN A 63 -11.07 -2.90 2.19
CA GLN A 63 -10.23 -3.81 1.42
C GLN A 63 -10.64 -3.83 -0.05
N ASP A 64 -9.67 -3.64 -0.94
CA ASP A 64 -9.84 -3.91 -2.35
C ASP A 64 -9.74 -5.43 -2.59
N ASN A 65 -10.78 -6.00 -3.20
CA ASN A 65 -10.83 -7.43 -3.54
C ASN A 65 -10.36 -7.72 -4.97
N THR A 66 -9.89 -6.70 -5.68
CA THR A 66 -9.41 -6.82 -7.07
C THR A 66 -8.10 -7.60 -7.10
N SER A 67 -8.06 -8.70 -7.87
CA SER A 67 -6.82 -9.45 -8.12
C SER A 67 -6.06 -8.79 -9.27
N TYR A 68 -4.88 -8.24 -8.99
CA TYR A 68 -3.99 -7.62 -9.99
C TYR A 68 -2.89 -8.56 -10.51
N SER A 69 -3.02 -9.85 -10.21
CA SER A 69 -2.17 -10.96 -10.65
C SER A 69 -2.22 -11.21 -12.14
#